data_AF-A0A3B8PNI6-F1
#
_entry.id   AF-A0A3B8PNI6-F1
#
_cell.length_a   1.000
_cell.length_b   1.000
_cell.length_c   1.000
_cell.angle_alpha   90.00
_cell.angle_beta   90.00
_cell.angle_gamma   90.00
#
_symmetry.space_group_name_H-M   'P 1'
#
loop_
_entity.id
_entity.type
_entity.pdbx_description
1 polymer ?
#
loop_
_entity_poly.entity_id
_entity_poly.type
_entity_poly.pdbx_seq_one_letter_code
_entity_poly.pdbx_strand_id
1 'polypeptide(L)'
;MPAIFEYEHLVTADEIDAQGHVGNVIFLRWMQDAAMAHSTAQGWPPERYQQTGAGWVVRSHQIEYLQSAWEGDRIVVRTWVA
;
A
#
# COMPACT_ATOMS: atom_id res chain seq x y z
N MET A 1 13.23 -7.77 13.27
CA MET A 1 12.30 -7.05 12.39
C MET A 1 12.79 -7.27 10.98
N PRO A 2 11.99 -7.83 10.04
CA PRO A 2 12.46 -8.01 8.68
C PRO A 2 12.73 -6.64 8.07
N ALA A 3 13.84 -6.51 7.35
CA ALA A 3 14.18 -5.26 6.67
C ALA A 3 13.13 -4.89 5.61
N ILE A 4 12.46 -5.90 5.04
CA ILE A 4 11.43 -5.75 4.00
C ILE A 4 10.16 -6.46 4.48
N PHE A 5 9.02 -5.80 4.36
CA PHE A 5 7.69 -6.35 4.60
C PHE A 5 6.98 -6.60 3.27
N GLU A 6 6.33 -7.75 3.14
CA GLU A 6 5.54 -8.12 1.96
C GLU A 6 4.05 -8.07 2.29
N TYR A 7 3.30 -7.30 1.51
CA TYR A 7 1.84 -7.21 1.58
C TYR A 7 1.24 -7.86 0.34
N GLU A 8 0.51 -8.95 0.54
CA GLU A 8 -0.19 -9.65 -0.55
C GLU A 8 -1.54 -9.00 -0.82
N HIS A 9 -1.84 -8.74 -2.08
CA HIS A 9 -3.09 -8.14 -2.55
C HIS A 9 -3.65 -8.92 -3.74
N LEU A 10 -4.94 -9.24 -3.69
CA LEU A 10 -5.67 -9.79 -4.83
C LEU A 10 -6.45 -8.66 -5.49
N VAL A 11 -6.18 -8.38 -6.76
CA VAL A 11 -6.87 -7.31 -7.48
C VAL A 11 -8.35 -7.64 -7.62
N THR A 12 -9.20 -6.69 -7.23
CA THR A 12 -10.66 -6.81 -7.25
C THR A 12 -11.28 -6.02 -8.40
N ALA A 13 -12.52 -6.34 -8.76
CA ALA A 13 -13.26 -5.65 -9.82
C ALA A 13 -13.40 -4.13 -9.57
N ASP A 14 -13.54 -3.72 -8.31
CA ASP A 14 -13.72 -2.30 -7.91
C ASP A 14 -12.44 -1.45 -8.11
N GLU A 15 -11.31 -2.10 -8.40
CA GLU A 15 -10.02 -1.45 -8.64
C GLU A 15 -9.75 -1.21 -10.13
N ILE A 16 -10.59 -1.74 -11.00
CA ILE A 16 -10.50 -1.60 -12.44
C ILE A 16 -11.17 -0.28 -12.87
N ASP A 17 -10.42 0.53 -13.61
CA ASP A 17 -10.92 1.80 -14.12
C ASP A 17 -11.64 1.62 -15.48
N ALA A 18 -12.11 2.74 -16.04
CA ALA A 18 -12.81 2.73 -17.33
C ALA A 18 -11.92 2.34 -18.53
N GLN A 19 -10.61 2.19 -18.35
CA GLN A 19 -9.67 1.71 -19.37
C GLN A 19 -9.49 0.19 -19.30
N GLY A 20 -10.09 -0.47 -18.30
CA GLY A 20 -10.14 -1.93 -18.20
C GLY A 20 -8.95 -2.57 -17.49
N HIS A 21 -8.09 -1.77 -16.87
CA HIS A 21 -7.00 -2.24 -16.01
C HIS A 21 -7.04 -1.49 -14.67
N VAL A 22 -6.18 -1.88 -13.74
CA VAL A 22 -6.09 -1.23 -12.43
C VAL A 22 -5.85 0.26 -12.60
N GLY A 23 -6.66 1.07 -11.91
CA GLY A 23 -6.53 2.52 -11.93
C GLY A 23 -5.24 2.99 -11.27
N ASN A 24 -4.62 4.03 -11.82
CA ASN A 24 -3.35 4.55 -11.30
C ASN A 24 -3.39 4.94 -9.81
N VAL A 25 -4.50 5.52 -9.33
CA VAL A 25 -4.69 5.88 -7.91
C VAL A 25 -4.70 4.65 -6.99
N ILE A 26 -5.09 3.49 -7.49
CA ILE A 26 -5.13 2.25 -6.72
C ILE A 26 -3.72 1.80 -6.31
N PHE A 27 -2.71 2.00 -7.16
CA PHE A 27 -1.32 1.72 -6.79
C PHE A 27 -0.86 2.55 -5.58
N LEU A 28 -1.27 3.82 -5.51
CA LEU A 28 -0.99 4.68 -4.36
C LEU A 28 -1.75 4.22 -3.10
N ARG A 29 -2.94 3.66 -3.26
CA ARG A 29 -3.70 3.06 -2.16
C ARG A 29 -2.98 1.82 -1.62
N TRP A 30 -2.57 0.89 -2.49
CA TRP A 30 -1.83 -0.31 -2.08
C TRP A 30 -0.50 0.04 -1.39
N MET A 31 0.20 1.07 -1.85
CA MET A 31 1.40 1.59 -1.19
C MET A 31 1.11 2.02 0.26
N GLN A 32 0.02 2.76 0.48
CA GLN A 32 -0.38 3.22 1.82
C GLN A 32 -0.85 2.07 2.70
N ASP A 33 -1.65 1.14 2.16
CA ASP A 33 -2.15 -0.03 2.89
C ASP A 33 -0.98 -0.93 3.32
N ALA A 34 -0.02 -1.18 2.43
CA ALA A 34 1.20 -1.93 2.75
C ALA A 34 2.04 -1.21 3.82
N ALA A 35 2.20 0.11 3.74
CA ALA A 35 2.93 0.88 4.75
C ALA A 35 2.25 0.84 6.13
N MET A 36 0.93 0.92 6.18
CA MET A 36 0.16 0.82 7.43
C MET A 36 0.22 -0.60 8.02
N ALA A 37 0.09 -1.63 7.18
CA ALA A 37 0.24 -3.02 7.58
C ALA A 37 1.66 -3.30 8.12
N HIS A 38 2.69 -2.79 7.45
CA HIS A 38 4.06 -2.88 7.92
C HIS A 38 4.22 -2.19 9.28
N SER A 39 3.74 -0.94 9.43
CA SER A 39 3.83 -0.22 10.70
C SER A 39 3.15 -0.97 11.85
N THR A 40 1.96 -1.53 11.58
CA THR A 40 1.23 -2.38 12.52
C THR A 40 2.04 -3.62 12.92
N ALA A 41 2.67 -4.29 11.96
CA ALA A 41 3.55 -5.44 12.22
C ALA A 41 4.80 -5.06 13.04
N GLN A 42 5.23 -3.79 13.01
CA GLN A 42 6.30 -3.26 13.89
C GLN A 42 5.78 -2.77 15.25
N GLY A 43 4.52 -3.04 15.60
CA GLY A 43 3.92 -2.65 16.88
C GLY A 43 3.40 -1.21 16.91
N TRP A 44 3.20 -0.59 15.74
CA TRP A 44 2.60 0.74 15.60
C TRP A 44 1.27 0.70 14.82
N PRO A 45 0.22 0.11 15.42
CA PRO A 45 -1.11 0.13 14.81
C PRO A 45 -1.73 1.54 14.84
N PRO A 46 -2.77 1.82 14.03
CA PRO A 46 -3.45 3.12 13.98
C PRO A 46 -3.86 3.68 15.36
N GLU A 47 -4.36 2.83 16.25
CA GLU A 47 -4.83 3.20 17.58
C GLU A 47 -3.70 3.76 18.45
N ARG A 48 -2.47 3.25 18.27
CA ARG A 48 -1.31 3.72 19.01
C ARG A 48 -0.97 5.16 18.64
N TYR A 49 -1.04 5.51 17.35
CA TYR A 49 -0.82 6.88 16.92
C TYR A 49 -1.83 7.84 17.55
N GLN A 50 -3.11 7.47 17.52
CA GLN A 50 -4.19 8.25 18.15
C GLN A 50 -3.95 8.46 19.65
N GLN A 51 -3.60 7.40 20.40
CA GLN A 51 -3.32 7.48 21.83
C GLN A 51 -2.13 8.39 22.16
N THR A 52 -1.15 8.44 21.26
CA THR A 52 0.03 9.31 21.42
C THR A 52 -0.18 10.74 20.92
N GLY A 53 -1.35 11.06 20.35
CA GLY A 53 -1.61 12.36 19.71
C GLY A 53 -0.77 12.59 18.45
N ALA A 54 -0.30 11.51 17.82
CA ALA A 54 0.53 11.56 16.62
C ALA A 54 -0.26 11.18 15.37
N GLY A 55 0.21 11.65 14.21
CA GLY A 55 -0.37 11.32 12.91
C GLY A 55 0.69 11.37 11.80
N TRP A 56 0.41 10.70 10.69
CA TRP A 56 1.30 10.66 9.53
C TRP A 56 0.78 11.56 8.43
N VAL A 57 1.70 12.31 7.83
CA VAL A 57 1.42 13.10 6.63
C VAL A 57 2.47 12.75 5.59
N VAL A 58 2.04 12.13 4.50
CA VAL A 58 2.90 11.86 3.35
C VAL A 58 3.25 13.19 2.70
N ARG A 59 4.55 13.54 2.71
CA ARG A 59 5.05 14.81 2.14
C ARG A 59 5.32 14.72 0.64
N SER A 60 5.67 13.54 0.16
CA SER A 60 5.91 13.23 -1.25
C SER A 60 5.76 11.74 -1.49
N HIS A 61 5.41 11.38 -2.72
CA HIS A 61 5.52 10.03 -3.25
C HIS A 61 5.93 10.11 -4.72
N GLN A 62 6.54 9.05 -5.22
CA GLN A 62 6.90 8.91 -6.63
C GLN A 62 6.46 7.53 -7.07
N ILE A 63 5.80 7.45 -8.22
CA ILE A 63 5.37 6.18 -8.82
C ILE A 63 5.78 6.21 -10.29
N GLU A 64 6.42 5.13 -10.72
CA GLU A 64 6.68 4.82 -12.12
C GLU A 64 5.90 3.55 -12.47
N TYR A 65 5.10 3.61 -13.54
CA TYR A 65 4.25 2.50 -13.96
C TYR A 65 4.94 1.75 -15.09
N LEU A 66 5.42 0.53 -14.81
CA LEU A 66 6.14 -0.29 -15.78
C LEU A 66 5.24 -1.31 -16.50
N GLN A 67 4.19 -1.78 -15.82
CA GLN A 67 3.25 -2.77 -16.34
C GLN A 67 1.87 -2.55 -15.72
N SER A 68 0.81 -2.75 -16.51
CA SER A 68 -0.56 -2.79 -16.01
C SER A 68 -0.82 -4.04 -15.16
N ALA A 69 -1.79 -3.92 -14.24
CA ALA A 69 -2.37 -5.03 -13.48
C ALA A 69 -3.86 -5.18 -13.83
N TRP A 70 -4.38 -6.38 -13.66
CA TRP A 70 -5.72 -6.79 -14.08
C TRP A 70 -6.49 -7.46 -12.94
N GLU A 71 -7.82 -7.54 -13.08
CA GLU A 71 -8.67 -8.23 -12.11
C GLU A 71 -8.20 -9.68 -11.90
N GLY A 72 -8.12 -10.11 -10.65
CA GLY A 72 -7.66 -11.45 -10.28
C GLY A 72 -6.15 -11.62 -10.22
N ASP A 73 -5.35 -10.62 -10.61
CA ASP A 73 -3.90 -10.66 -10.42
C ASP A 73 -3.55 -10.71 -8.92
N ARG A 74 -2.48 -11.44 -8.61
CA ARG A 74 -1.89 -11.46 -7.26
C ARG A 74 -0.68 -10.55 -7.24
N ILE A 75 -0.79 -9.48 -6.49
CA ILE A 75 0.24 -8.44 -6.35
C ILE A 75 0.94 -8.62 -5.01
N VAL A 76 2.27 -8.47 -5.01
CA VAL A 76 3.06 -8.37 -3.78
C VAL A 76 3.65 -6.97 -3.70
N VAL A 77 3.22 -6.21 -2.70
CA VAL A 77 3.78 -4.88 -2.41
C VAL A 77 4.86 -5.02 -1.35
N ARG A 78 6.09 -4.66 -1.71
CA ARG A 78 7.24 -4.68 -0.79
C ARG A 78 7.48 -3.29 -0.22
N THR A 79 7.62 -3.18 1.09
CA THR A 79 7.87 -1.91 1.78
C THR A 79 8.93 -2.07 2.86
N TRP A 80 9.73 -1.02 3.07
CA TRP A 80 10.80 -0.97 4.07
C TRP A 80 10.97 0.46 4.57
N VAL A 81 11.56 0.59 5.76
CA VAL A 81 12.04 1.88 6.28
C VAL A 81 13.54 1.94 5.98
N ALA A 82 13.97 3.00 5.29
CA ALA A 82 15.37 3.25 4.97
C ALA A 82 16.08 4.06 6.07
#